data_AF-A0A2S6G0D3-F1
#
_entry.id   AF-A0A2S6G0D3-F1
#
_cell.length_a   1.000
_cell.length_b   1.000
_cell.length_c   1.000
_cell.angle_alpha   90.00
_cell.angle_beta   90.00
_cell.angle_gamma   90.00
#
_symmetry.space_group_name_H-M   'P 1'
#
loop_
_entity.id
_entity.type
_entity.pdbx_description
1 polymer ?
#
loop_
_entity_poly.entity_id
_entity_poly.type
_entity_poly.pdbx_seq_one_letter_code
_entity_poly.pdbx_strand_id
1 'polypeptide(L)'
;MVKAIGIDLRADIAKKFMEYDYEEYNSKDSGMYVAWLTQDVDYVLNNGVKPFYMMLNQIISVIASLIGATMIHWSFIIIFPVSLLVTMITPKYLAPRMQNVAEDYSHESGIFTSKIKNIMLGFGVFLSENCIDKMNIQIAKSTTNLEDGLSIRSWKIQNSQ
;
A
#
# COMPACT_ATOMS: atom_id res chain seq x y z
N MET A 1 1.13 27.10 11.96
CA MET A 1 0.47 27.45 10.69
C MET A 1 -0.75 26.56 10.40
N VAL A 2 -0.59 25.25 10.14
CA VAL A 2 -1.74 24.34 9.88
C VAL A 2 -2.81 24.38 10.98
N LYS A 3 -2.38 24.45 12.26
CA LYS A 3 -3.30 24.61 13.40
C LYS A 3 -4.12 25.91 13.36
N ALA A 4 -3.55 27.02 12.89
CA ALA A 4 -4.26 28.30 12.80
C ALA A 4 -5.33 28.24 11.71
N ILE A 5 -4.99 27.72 10.53
CA ILE A 5 -5.94 27.47 9.43
C ILE A 5 -7.10 26.58 9.91
N GLY A 6 -6.81 25.59 10.75
CA GLY A 6 -7.84 24.72 11.34
C GLY A 6 -8.76 25.39 12.35
N ILE A 7 -8.31 26.46 13.01
CA ILE A 7 -9.13 27.26 13.92
C ILE A 7 -10.01 28.20 13.10
N ASP A 8 -9.43 28.88 12.10
CA ASP A 8 -10.15 29.81 11.22
C ASP A 8 -11.23 29.08 10.42
N LEU A 9 -10.93 27.91 9.86
CA LEU A 9 -11.91 27.12 9.11
C LEU A 9 -13.10 26.68 10.00
N ARG A 10 -12.84 26.33 11.27
CA ARG A 10 -13.92 26.01 12.23
C ARG A 10 -14.74 27.24 12.58
N ALA A 11 -14.11 28.40 12.72
CA ALA A 11 -14.80 29.66 12.98
C ALA A 11 -15.70 30.06 11.79
N ASP A 12 -15.22 29.88 10.55
CA ASP A 12 -16.00 30.16 9.34
C ASP A 12 -17.20 29.21 9.21
N ILE A 13 -17.01 27.92 9.47
CA ILE A 13 -18.11 26.94 9.49
C ILE A 13 -19.14 27.30 10.57
N ALA A 14 -18.68 27.64 11.78
CA ALA A 14 -19.56 28.06 12.87
C ALA A 14 -20.34 29.32 12.53
N LYS A 15 -19.70 30.31 11.89
CA LYS A 15 -20.35 31.54 11.45
C LYS A 15 -21.45 31.26 10.42
N LYS A 16 -21.19 30.34 9.48
CA LYS A 16 -22.18 29.92 8.48
C LYS A 16 -23.41 29.27 9.11
N PHE A 17 -23.25 28.52 10.21
CA PHE A 17 -24.40 27.98 10.96
C PHE A 17 -25.22 29.07 11.66
N MET A 18 -24.62 30.19 12.06
CA MET A 18 -25.35 31.30 12.67
C MET A 18 -26.22 32.07 11.66
N GLU A 19 -26.01 31.86 10.38
CA GLU A 19 -26.78 32.47 9.28
C GLU A 19 -27.97 31.60 8.82
N TYR A 20 -28.08 30.35 9.29
CA TYR A 20 -29.18 29.44 8.93
C TYR A 20 -30.48 29.80 9.65
N ASP A 21 -31.60 29.69 8.93
CA ASP A 21 -32.93 29.77 9.55
C ASP A 21 -33.33 28.45 10.23
N TYR A 22 -34.50 28.44 10.88
CA TYR A 22 -34.98 27.28 11.64
C TYR A 22 -35.30 26.05 10.75
N GLU A 23 -35.77 26.26 9.52
CA GLU A 23 -36.03 25.17 8.58
C GLU A 23 -34.72 24.59 8.03
N GLU A 24 -33.76 25.46 7.73
CA GLU A 24 -32.45 25.08 7.20
C GLU A 24 -31.62 24.32 8.24
N TYR A 25 -31.69 24.73 9.51
CA TYR A 25 -31.02 24.03 10.61
C TYR A 25 -31.62 22.64 10.88
N ASN A 26 -32.94 22.50 10.87
CA ASN A 26 -33.63 21.21 11.08
C ASN A 26 -33.63 20.29 9.84
N SER A 27 -33.21 20.79 8.69
CA SER A 27 -33.10 19.99 7.45
C SER A 27 -32.00 18.93 7.50
N LYS A 28 -31.05 19.04 8.45
CA LYS A 28 -29.92 18.11 8.60
C LYS A 28 -29.80 17.60 10.02
N ASP A 29 -29.30 16.37 10.15
CA ASP A 29 -29.04 15.72 11.43
C ASP A 29 -27.96 16.47 12.22
N SER A 30 -28.15 16.59 13.54
CA SER A 30 -27.23 17.30 14.43
C SER A 30 -25.83 16.67 14.46
N GLY A 31 -25.71 15.37 14.20
CA GLY A 31 -24.46 14.66 14.05
C GLY A 31 -23.65 15.12 12.82
N MET A 32 -24.31 15.60 11.76
CA MET A 32 -23.63 16.11 10.57
C MET A 32 -22.86 17.40 10.87
N TYR A 33 -23.44 18.30 11.67
CA TYR A 33 -22.77 19.55 12.07
C TYR A 33 -21.54 19.29 12.95
N VAL A 34 -21.64 18.32 13.86
CA VAL A 34 -20.51 17.88 14.69
C VAL A 34 -19.41 17.27 13.82
N ALA A 35 -19.77 16.44 12.82
CA ALA A 35 -18.82 15.87 11.87
C ALA A 35 -18.09 16.96 11.07
N TRP A 36 -18.81 17.99 10.60
CA TRP A 36 -18.21 19.12 9.88
C TRP A 36 -17.17 19.87 10.70
N LEU A 37 -17.44 20.13 11.98
CA LEU A 37 -16.51 20.85 12.86
C LEU A 37 -15.34 20.00 13.37
N THR A 38 -15.46 18.66 13.32
CA THR A 38 -14.46 17.74 13.84
C THR A 38 -13.73 17.02 12.71
N GLN A 39 -14.34 15.97 12.18
CA GLN A 39 -13.76 15.03 11.24
C GLN A 39 -13.45 15.69 9.89
N ASP A 40 -14.36 16.50 9.35
CA ASP A 40 -14.19 17.04 7.99
C ASP A 40 -13.12 18.13 7.95
N VAL A 41 -13.06 19.00 8.97
CA VAL A 41 -11.96 19.97 9.09
C VAL A 41 -10.63 19.24 9.24
N ASP A 42 -10.55 18.22 10.09
CA ASP A 42 -9.31 17.46 10.25
C ASP A 42 -8.93 16.72 8.96
N TYR A 43 -9.90 16.23 8.19
CA TYR A 43 -9.68 15.64 6.88
C TYR A 43 -9.07 16.65 5.90
N VAL A 44 -9.65 17.85 5.78
CA VAL A 44 -9.15 18.92 4.90
C VAL A 44 -7.74 19.36 5.29
N LEU A 45 -7.47 19.48 6.60
CA LEU A 45 -6.15 19.86 7.09
C LEU A 45 -5.11 18.79 6.80
N ASN A 46 -5.43 17.51 7.03
CA ASN A 46 -4.47 16.42 6.90
C ASN A 46 -4.26 15.97 5.45
N ASN A 47 -5.27 16.07 4.59
CA ASN A 47 -5.21 15.59 3.21
C ASN A 47 -5.08 16.70 2.17
N GLY A 48 -5.48 17.93 2.49
CA GLY A 48 -5.33 19.09 1.61
C GLY A 48 -4.15 19.97 2.02
N VAL A 49 -4.26 20.58 3.20
CA VAL A 49 -3.33 21.64 3.63
C VAL A 49 -1.94 21.09 3.95
N LYS A 50 -1.85 20.04 4.77
CA LYS A 50 -0.57 19.48 5.21
C LYS A 50 0.27 18.93 4.05
N PRO A 51 -0.26 18.11 3.11
CA PRO A 51 0.52 17.61 1.99
C PRO A 51 0.99 18.71 1.05
N PHE A 52 0.19 19.77 0.87
CA PHE A 52 0.61 20.94 0.09
C PHE A 52 1.85 21.62 0.69
N TYR A 53 1.87 21.86 2.01
CA TYR A 53 3.07 22.41 2.67
C TYR A 53 4.26 21.47 2.61
N MET A 54 4.04 20.16 2.75
CA MET A 54 5.12 19.18 2.60
C MET A 54 5.72 19.22 1.19
N MET A 55 4.88 19.29 0.16
CA MET A 55 5.33 19.41 -1.23
C MET A 55 6.12 20.70 -1.47
N LEU A 56 5.62 21.85 -1.00
CA LEU A 56 6.33 23.12 -1.10
C LEU A 56 7.69 23.07 -0.40
N ASN A 57 7.73 22.55 0.82
CA ASN A 57 8.98 22.42 1.57
C ASN A 57 9.97 21.49 0.85
N GLN A 58 9.50 20.40 0.25
CA GLN A 58 10.35 19.50 -0.51
C GLN A 58 10.93 20.18 -1.75
N ILE A 59 10.13 20.94 -2.49
CA ILE A 59 10.59 21.69 -3.66
C ILE A 59 11.66 22.71 -3.26
N ILE A 60 11.40 23.50 -2.21
CA ILE A 60 12.36 24.48 -1.70
C ILE A 60 13.65 23.79 -1.24
N SER A 61 13.53 22.67 -0.53
CA SER A 61 14.67 21.89 -0.05
C SER A 61 15.52 21.34 -1.21
N VAL A 62 14.89 20.81 -2.26
CA VAL A 62 15.59 20.33 -3.47
C VAL A 62 16.33 21.47 -4.15
N ILE A 63 15.70 22.64 -4.32
CA ILE A 63 16.32 23.81 -4.94
C ILE A 63 17.50 24.30 -4.08
N ALA A 64 17.31 24.44 -2.78
CA ALA A 64 18.35 24.87 -1.85
C ALA A 64 19.54 23.88 -1.83
N SER A 65 19.25 22.58 -1.87
CA SER A 65 20.27 21.52 -1.96
C SER A 65 21.04 21.58 -3.27
N LEU A 66 20.36 21.84 -4.39
CA LEU A 66 21.00 22.00 -5.69
C LEU A 66 21.92 23.23 -5.72
N ILE A 67 21.46 24.36 -5.18
CA ILE A 67 22.27 25.58 -5.03
C ILE A 67 23.50 25.29 -4.17
N GLY A 68 23.33 24.68 -3.00
CA GLY A 68 24.43 24.29 -2.12
C GLY A 68 25.42 23.33 -2.78
N ALA A 69 24.93 22.34 -3.54
CA ALA A 69 25.78 21.40 -4.28
C ALA A 69 26.61 22.09 -5.38
N THR A 70 26.02 23.06 -6.10
CA THR A 70 26.75 23.83 -7.12
C THR A 70 27.86 24.71 -6.53
N MET A 71 27.75 25.14 -5.28
CA MET A 71 28.82 25.89 -4.60
C MET A 71 30.00 25.00 -4.19
N ILE A 72 29.80 23.68 -4.09
CA ILE A 72 30.83 22.73 -3.65
C ILE A 72 31.67 22.25 -4.84
N HIS A 73 31.09 21.56 -5.83
CA HIS A 73 31.82 21.08 -7.03
C HIS A 73 30.89 20.85 -8.22
N TRP A 74 31.30 21.28 -9.43
CA TRP A 74 30.53 21.13 -10.69
C TRP A 74 30.25 19.67 -11.10
N SER A 75 31.01 18.70 -10.60
CA SER A 75 30.83 17.26 -10.87
C SER A 75 29.48 16.71 -10.38
N PHE A 76 28.91 17.28 -9.32
CA PHE A 76 27.61 16.85 -8.78
C PHE A 76 26.43 17.11 -9.74
N ILE A 77 26.57 18.08 -10.66
CA ILE A 77 25.53 18.39 -11.66
C ILE A 77 25.24 17.17 -12.55
N ILE A 78 26.20 16.26 -12.73
CA ILE A 78 26.05 15.07 -13.59
C ILE A 78 25.64 13.83 -12.76
N ILE A 79 26.19 13.67 -11.56
CA ILE A 79 25.96 12.48 -10.73
C ILE A 79 24.52 12.43 -10.19
N PHE A 80 23.95 13.57 -9.80
CA PHE A 80 22.59 13.62 -9.27
C PHE A 80 21.52 13.19 -10.28
N PRO A 81 21.50 13.73 -11.53
CA PRO A 81 20.57 13.25 -12.56
C PRO A 81 20.72 11.77 -12.85
N VAL A 82 21.95 11.25 -12.93
CA VAL A 82 22.20 9.83 -13.21
C VAL A 82 21.63 8.95 -12.09
N SER A 83 21.89 9.31 -10.82
CA SER A 83 21.32 8.59 -9.67
C SER A 83 19.79 8.60 -9.67
N LEU A 84 19.19 9.75 -9.95
CA LEU A 84 17.74 9.92 -10.01
C LEU A 84 17.11 9.08 -11.13
N LEU A 85 17.75 9.03 -12.30
CA LEU A 85 17.36 8.17 -13.41
C LEU A 85 17.48 6.69 -13.05
N VAL A 86 18.57 6.26 -12.41
CA VAL A 86 18.75 4.88 -11.96
C VAL A 86 17.66 4.48 -10.97
N THR A 87 17.33 5.33 -9.99
CA THR A 87 16.25 5.05 -9.04
C THR A 87 14.90 4.96 -9.71
N MET A 88 14.61 5.79 -10.72
CA MET A 88 13.35 5.75 -11.46
C MET A 88 13.23 4.51 -12.36
N ILE A 89 14.36 4.05 -12.90
CA ILE A 89 14.44 2.89 -13.80
C ILE A 89 14.39 1.56 -13.03
N THR A 90 14.94 1.52 -11.81
CA THR A 90 14.96 0.34 -10.93
C THR A 90 13.60 -0.35 -10.78
N PRO A 91 12.51 0.34 -10.36
CA PRO A 91 11.22 -0.32 -10.19
C PRO A 91 10.64 -0.79 -11.53
N LYS A 92 10.91 -0.09 -12.64
CA LYS A 92 10.37 -0.45 -13.96
C LYS A 92 10.87 -1.80 -14.46
N TYR A 93 12.13 -2.13 -14.19
CA TYR A 93 12.70 -3.44 -14.59
C TYR A 93 12.47 -4.53 -13.54
N LEU A 94 12.38 -4.18 -12.26
CA LEU A 94 12.21 -5.15 -11.19
C LEU A 94 10.75 -5.56 -10.97
N ALA A 95 9.80 -4.63 -11.13
CA ALA A 95 8.37 -4.88 -10.92
C ALA A 95 7.79 -6.04 -11.75
N PRO A 96 7.99 -6.16 -13.08
CA PRO A 96 7.43 -7.27 -13.85
C PRO A 96 8.01 -8.63 -13.42
N ARG A 97 9.29 -8.67 -13.02
CA ARG A 97 9.91 -9.89 -12.49
C ARG A 97 9.31 -10.29 -11.16
N MET A 98 9.14 -9.33 -10.25
CA MET A 98 8.51 -9.57 -8.95
C MET A 98 7.05 -9.99 -9.10
N GLN A 99 6.32 -9.39 -10.05
CA GLN A 99 4.93 -9.74 -10.33
C GLN A 99 4.81 -11.18 -10.82
N ASN A 100 5.63 -11.62 -11.77
CA ASN A 100 5.60 -13.00 -12.27
C ASN A 100 5.90 -14.01 -11.16
N VAL A 101 6.90 -13.74 -10.32
CA VAL A 101 7.23 -14.61 -9.18
C VAL A 101 6.09 -14.64 -8.15
N ALA A 102 5.46 -13.49 -7.88
CA ALA A 102 4.33 -13.41 -6.96
C ALA A 102 3.09 -14.13 -7.49
N GLU A 103 2.81 -14.04 -8.79
CA GLU A 103 1.71 -14.76 -9.46
C GLU A 103 1.95 -16.27 -9.44
N ASP A 104 3.16 -16.72 -9.76
CA ASP A 104 3.53 -18.14 -9.70
C ASP A 104 3.42 -18.68 -8.27
N TYR A 105 3.92 -17.93 -7.29
CA TYR A 105 3.79 -18.31 -5.88
C TYR A 105 2.33 -18.40 -5.44
N SER A 106 1.50 -17.42 -5.83
CA SER A 106 0.07 -17.40 -5.52
C SER A 106 -0.66 -18.58 -6.16
N HIS A 107 -0.29 -18.94 -7.40
CA HIS A 107 -0.87 -20.06 -8.12
C HIS A 107 -0.55 -21.41 -7.44
N GLU A 108 0.72 -21.68 -7.17
CA GLU A 108 1.14 -22.93 -6.52
C GLU A 108 0.62 -23.03 -5.09
N SER A 109 0.58 -21.91 -4.37
CA SER A 109 -0.04 -21.83 -3.04
C SER A 109 -1.55 -22.14 -3.10
N GLY A 110 -2.26 -21.66 -4.13
CA GLY A 110 -3.68 -21.96 -4.33
C GLY A 110 -3.95 -23.46 -4.57
N ILE A 111 -3.09 -24.12 -5.35
CA ILE A 111 -3.15 -25.57 -5.59
C ILE A 111 -2.91 -26.32 -4.27
N PHE A 112 -1.87 -25.94 -3.52
CA PHE A 112 -1.55 -26.54 -2.23
C PHE A 112 -2.70 -26.38 -1.22
N THR A 113 -3.21 -25.17 -1.02
CA THR A 113 -4.33 -24.90 -0.11
C THR A 113 -5.57 -25.71 -0.48
N SER A 114 -5.89 -25.82 -1.77
CA SER A 114 -7.01 -26.65 -2.24
C SER A 114 -6.81 -28.12 -1.91
N LYS A 115 -5.59 -28.63 -2.07
CA LYS A 115 -5.24 -30.02 -1.77
C LYS A 115 -5.30 -30.31 -0.28
N ILE A 116 -4.78 -29.42 0.57
CA ILE A 116 -4.90 -29.53 2.03
C ILE A 116 -6.37 -29.49 2.46
N LYS A 117 -7.18 -28.59 1.89
CA LYS A 117 -8.62 -28.54 2.17
C LYS A 117 -9.31 -29.86 1.83
N ASN A 118 -9.02 -30.46 0.68
CA ASN A 118 -9.59 -31.74 0.28
C ASN A 118 -9.16 -32.88 1.23
N ILE A 119 -7.90 -32.89 1.67
CA ILE A 119 -7.40 -33.86 2.66
C ILE A 119 -8.15 -33.70 3.98
N MET A 120 -8.35 -32.47 4.45
CA MET A 120 -9.06 -32.19 5.70
C MET A 120 -10.56 -32.52 5.62
N LEU A 121 -11.22 -32.29 4.49
CA LEU A 121 -12.59 -32.73 4.27
C LEU A 121 -12.71 -34.27 4.30
N GLY A 122 -11.68 -34.98 3.85
CA GLY A 122 -11.58 -36.44 3.92
C GLY A 122 -11.18 -36.99 5.29
N PHE A 123 -10.93 -36.14 6.29
CA PHE A 123 -10.43 -36.56 7.60
C PHE A 123 -11.32 -37.61 8.27
N GLY A 124 -12.65 -37.43 8.22
CA GLY A 124 -13.61 -38.38 8.78
C GLY A 124 -13.52 -39.77 8.14
N VAL A 125 -13.21 -39.83 6.84
CA VAL A 125 -13.02 -41.10 6.09
C VAL A 125 -11.70 -41.76 6.46
N PHE A 126 -10.62 -40.98 6.60
CA PHE A 126 -9.32 -41.53 7.04
C PHE A 126 -9.38 -42.06 8.48
N LEU A 127 -10.19 -41.44 9.34
CA LEU A 127 -10.42 -41.87 10.71
C LEU A 127 -11.25 -43.18 10.76
N SER A 128 -12.31 -43.29 9.97
CA SER A 128 -13.14 -44.51 9.92
C SER A 128 -12.39 -45.72 9.37
N GLU A 129 -11.45 -45.49 8.45
CA GLU A 129 -10.59 -46.52 7.84
C GLU A 129 -9.29 -46.78 8.60
N ASN A 130 -9.09 -46.17 9.78
CA ASN A 130 -7.87 -46.26 10.61
C ASN A 130 -6.57 -46.00 9.81
N CYS A 131 -6.64 -45.09 8.83
CA CYS A 131 -5.58 -44.80 7.86
C CYS A 131 -5.00 -43.39 8.01
N ILE A 132 -5.03 -42.82 9.23
CA ILE A 132 -4.56 -41.47 9.55
C ILE A 132 -3.10 -41.25 9.10
N ASP A 133 -2.24 -42.26 9.17
CA ASP A 133 -0.85 -42.15 8.72
C ASP A 133 -0.72 -41.84 7.22
N LYS A 134 -1.67 -42.29 6.40
CA LYS A 134 -1.72 -41.96 4.96
C LYS A 134 -2.00 -40.47 4.74
N MET A 135 -2.69 -39.82 5.67
CA MET A 135 -2.94 -38.38 5.63
C MET A 135 -1.63 -37.59 5.76
N ASN A 136 -0.78 -37.96 6.73
CA ASN A 136 0.52 -37.32 6.94
C ASN A 136 1.43 -37.45 5.71
N ILE A 137 1.44 -38.62 5.07
CA ILE A 137 2.18 -38.84 3.82
C ILE A 137 1.65 -37.96 2.69
N GLN A 138 0.33 -37.80 2.57
CA GLN A 138 -0.28 -36.94 1.55
C GLN A 138 0.00 -35.46 1.77
N ILE A 139 0.06 -35.00 3.02
CA ILE A 139 0.43 -33.62 3.37
C ILE A 139 1.90 -33.39 3.00
N ALA A 140 2.82 -34.27 3.45
CA ALA A 140 4.24 -34.16 3.14
C ALA A 140 4.51 -34.15 1.61
N LYS A 141 3.81 -35.00 0.86
CA LYS A 141 3.87 -35.04 -0.61
C LYS A 141 3.32 -33.76 -1.26
N SER A 142 2.32 -33.13 -0.65
CA SER A 142 1.75 -31.88 -1.17
C SER A 142 2.66 -30.69 -0.91
N THR A 143 3.41 -30.70 0.19
CA THR A 143 4.45 -29.70 0.49
C THR A 143 5.62 -29.81 -0.49
N THR A 144 6.13 -31.02 -0.73
CA THR A 144 7.23 -31.24 -1.70
C THR A 144 6.82 -30.85 -3.12
N ASN A 145 5.59 -31.18 -3.54
CA ASN A 145 5.08 -30.75 -4.85
C ASN A 145 5.01 -29.22 -5.00
N LEU A 146 4.74 -28.47 -3.92
CA LEU A 146 4.75 -27.00 -3.95
C LEU A 146 6.18 -26.48 -4.13
N GLU A 147 7.14 -27.03 -3.38
CA GLU A 147 8.56 -26.64 -3.51
C GLU A 147 9.11 -26.97 -4.91
N ASP A 148 8.81 -28.15 -5.43
CA ASP A 148 9.20 -28.58 -6.77
C ASP A 148 8.57 -27.69 -7.86
N GLY A 149 7.28 -27.35 -7.73
CA GLY A 149 6.56 -26.46 -8.65
C GLY A 149 7.17 -25.05 -8.70
N LEU A 150 7.54 -24.50 -7.53
CA LEU A 150 8.24 -23.22 -7.42
C LEU A 150 9.65 -23.28 -8.03
N SER A 151 10.36 -24.39 -7.86
CA SER A 151 11.72 -24.57 -8.40
C SER A 151 11.75 -24.62 -9.94
N ILE A 152 10.82 -25.33 -10.57
CA ILE A 152 10.76 -25.48 -12.04
C ILE A 152 10.39 -24.15 -12.71
N ARG A 153 9.47 -23.37 -12.10
CA ARG A 153 9.05 -22.07 -12.63
C ARG A 153 10.10 -20.99 -12.42
N SER A 154 10.78 -20.97 -11.27
CA SER A 154 11.89 -20.04 -11.03
C SER A 154 13.06 -20.22 -12.01
N TRP A 155 13.36 -21.46 -12.41
CA TRP A 155 14.34 -21.75 -13.48
C TRP A 155 13.93 -21.16 -14.83
N LYS A 156 12.65 -21.25 -15.23
CA LYS A 156 12.16 -20.64 -16.49
C LYS A 156 12.24 -19.12 -16.49
N ILE A 157 12.03 -18.47 -15.34
CA ILE A 157 12.12 -17.01 -15.21
C ILE A 157 13.57 -16.54 -15.34
N GLN A 158 14.54 -17.27 -14.78
CA GLN A 158 15.97 -16.96 -14.90
C GLN A 158 16.52 -17.19 -16.33
N ASN A 159 15.98 -18.16 -17.06
CA ASN A 159 16.45 -18.56 -18.39
C ASN A 159 15.66 -17.99 -19.58
N SER A 160 14.72 -17.05 -19.36
CA SER A 160 13.97 -16.37 -20.45
C SER A 160 14.45 -14.94 -20.77
N GLN A 161 15.67 -14.59 -20.32
CA GLN A 161 16.42 -13.40 -20.77
C GLN A 161 17.42 -13.77 -21.87
#